data_AF-A0A8H6ZLM0-F1
#
_entry.id   AF-A0A8H6ZLM0-F1
#
_cell.length_a   1.000
_cell.length_b   1.000
_cell.length_c   1.000
_cell.angle_alpha   90.00
_cell.angle_beta   90.00
_cell.angle_gamma   90.00
#
_symmetry.space_group_name_H-M   'P 1'
#
loop_
_entity.id
_entity.type
_entity.pdbx_description
1 polymer ?
#
loop_
_entity_poly.entity_id
_entity_poly.type
_entity_poly.pdbx_seq_one_letter_code
_entity_poly.pdbx_strand_id
1 'polypeptide(L)'
;MSTHSGNVASNCANSSRAQSPELSPSPPFELSENSTPSVPDSFWCSGDFMLGAGMVIFQDVTWKIVICYETKKHFYFLPRGRKDLGETIEHTALREGWEEVSWIRPFRR
;
A
#
# COMPACT_ATOMS: atom_id res chain seq x y z
N MET A 1 -2.06 50.43 41.18
CA MET A 1 -0.68 49.98 40.90
C MET A 1 -0.66 48.47 41.08
N SER A 2 -1.16 47.74 40.08
CA SER A 2 -0.43 47.08 38.99
C SER A 2 -0.23 45.61 39.30
N THR A 3 -1.04 44.79 38.63
CA THR A 3 -1.01 43.33 38.58
C THR A 3 0.20 42.85 37.77
N HIS A 4 0.92 41.83 38.25
CA HIS A 4 1.88 41.10 37.42
C HIS A 4 1.42 39.66 37.23
N SER A 5 0.78 39.44 36.08
CA SER A 5 0.56 38.14 35.45
C SER A 5 1.87 37.66 34.83
N GLY A 6 2.42 36.54 35.31
CA GLY A 6 3.54 35.84 34.70
C GLY A 6 3.05 34.89 33.61
N ASN A 7 3.35 35.23 32.35
CA ASN A 7 3.06 34.42 31.17
C ASN A 7 4.16 33.36 31.01
N VAL A 8 3.87 32.08 31.23
CA VAL A 8 4.80 30.97 30.93
C VAL A 8 4.48 30.48 29.52
N ALA A 9 5.15 31.07 28.53
CA ALA A 9 5.16 30.54 27.18
C ALA A 9 6.11 29.33 27.12
N SER A 10 5.56 28.15 26.87
CA SER A 10 6.32 26.93 26.60
C SER A 10 7.05 27.07 25.27
N ASN A 11 8.39 27.17 25.32
CA ASN A 11 9.25 27.14 24.14
C ASN A 11 9.23 25.74 23.51
N CYS A 12 8.57 25.60 22.36
CA CYS A 12 8.74 24.44 21.49
C CYS A 12 10.12 24.55 20.83
N ALA A 13 11.03 23.66 21.17
CA ALA A 13 12.37 23.62 20.60
C ALA A 13 12.31 23.39 19.07
N ASN A 14 13.04 24.25 18.34
CA ASN A 14 13.38 24.06 16.93
C ASN A 14 14.12 22.72 16.76
N SER A 15 13.44 21.70 16.24
CA SER A 15 14.10 20.52 15.72
C SER A 15 14.72 20.89 14.37
N SER A 16 16.03 21.08 14.35
CA SER A 16 16.82 21.25 13.12
C SER A 16 16.62 20.03 12.24
N ARG A 17 15.81 20.18 11.19
CA ARG A 17 15.62 19.21 10.11
C ARG A 17 16.99 18.91 9.52
N ALA A 18 17.52 17.72 9.78
CA ALA A 18 18.73 17.23 9.12
C ALA A 18 18.50 17.31 7.61
N GLN A 19 19.23 18.19 6.93
CA GLN A 19 19.27 18.21 5.46
C GLN A 19 19.87 16.88 5.03
N SER A 20 19.07 16.06 4.35
CA SER A 20 19.56 14.86 3.67
C SER A 20 20.67 15.28 2.70
N PRO A 21 21.79 14.54 2.62
CA PRO A 21 22.85 14.83 1.65
C PRO A 21 22.26 14.81 0.24
N GLU A 22 22.51 15.86 -0.52
CA GLU A 22 22.07 16.04 -1.89
C GLU A 22 22.73 14.95 -2.76
N LEU A 23 21.98 13.88 -3.02
CA LEU A 23 22.41 12.80 -3.90
C LEU A 23 22.55 13.36 -5.32
N SER A 24 23.75 13.27 -5.90
CA SER A 24 23.98 13.59 -7.31
C SER A 24 22.95 12.84 -8.18
N PRO A 25 22.29 13.50 -9.16
CA PRO A 25 21.27 12.85 -9.96
C PRO A 25 21.88 11.67 -10.72
N SER A 26 21.37 10.47 -10.44
CA SER A 26 21.65 9.28 -11.24
C SER A 26 21.21 9.53 -12.70
N PRO A 27 21.86 8.91 -13.70
CA PRO A 27 21.39 8.98 -15.08
C PRO A 27 19.89 8.62 -15.15
N PRO A 28 19.11 9.29 -16.02
CA PRO A 28 17.67 9.05 -16.10
C PRO A 28 17.41 7.58 -16.39
N PHE A 29 16.60 6.94 -15.55
CA PHE A 29 16.15 5.57 -15.78
C PHE A 29 15.28 5.57 -17.04
N GLU A 30 15.69 4.83 -18.07
CA GLU A 30 14.85 4.62 -19.24
C GLU A 30 13.71 3.68 -18.86
N LEU A 31 12.49 4.19 -18.92
CA LEU A 31 11.29 3.41 -18.75
C LEU A 31 10.92 2.66 -20.02
N SER A 32 10.24 1.52 -19.87
CA SER A 32 9.63 0.85 -21.02
C SER A 32 8.56 1.73 -21.66
N GLU A 33 8.27 1.50 -22.95
CA GLU A 33 7.23 2.24 -23.69
C GLU A 33 5.86 2.26 -23.00
N ASN A 34 5.58 1.25 -22.17
CA ASN A 34 4.32 1.10 -21.44
C ASN A 34 4.39 1.61 -19.99
N SER A 35 5.45 2.31 -19.61
CA SER A 35 5.67 2.82 -18.25
C SER A 35 5.71 4.35 -18.24
N THR A 36 4.98 4.95 -17.30
CA THR A 36 5.06 6.39 -17.02
C THR A 36 6.03 6.60 -15.86
N PRO A 37 6.86 7.66 -15.86
CA PRO A 37 7.70 7.99 -14.71
C PRO A 37 6.86 8.05 -13.45
N SER A 38 7.42 7.58 -12.34
CA SER A 38 6.85 7.82 -11.02
C SER A 38 6.56 9.32 -10.92
N VAL A 39 5.32 9.65 -10.57
CA VAL A 39 4.95 11.04 -10.25
C VAL A 39 5.97 11.51 -9.21
N PRO A 40 6.60 12.69 -9.37
CA PRO A 40 7.56 13.21 -8.38
C PRO A 40 6.98 13.13 -6.99
N ASP A 41 7.80 12.96 -5.95
CA ASP A 41 7.35 12.92 -4.55
C ASP A 41 6.37 14.07 -4.27
N SER A 42 5.09 13.73 -4.33
CA SER A 42 3.98 14.66 -4.23
C SER A 42 3.01 14.02 -3.27
N PHE A 43 2.68 14.77 -2.23
CA PHE A 43 1.82 14.30 -1.15
C PHE A 43 0.37 14.26 -1.65
N TRP A 44 0.01 13.20 -2.37
CA TRP A 44 -1.37 12.89 -2.68
C TRP A 44 -1.97 12.19 -1.46
N CYS A 45 -2.38 12.95 -0.45
CA CYS A 45 -3.22 12.43 0.62
C CYS A 45 -4.68 12.78 0.32
N SER A 46 -5.47 11.77 -0.01
CA SER A 46 -6.92 11.83 0.11
C SER A 46 -7.31 11.00 1.33
N GLY A 47 -8.21 11.54 2.16
CA GLY A 47 -8.83 10.78 3.24
C GLY A 47 -9.64 9.58 2.74
N ASP A 48 -9.97 9.57 1.44
CA ASP A 48 -10.71 8.50 0.77
C ASP A 48 -9.80 7.39 0.23
N PHE A 49 -8.48 7.49 0.39
CA PHE A 49 -7.60 6.38 0.02
C PHE A 49 -7.82 5.19 0.96
N MET A 50 -8.34 4.11 0.39
CA MET A 50 -8.51 2.85 1.09
C MET A 50 -7.26 1.98 0.91
N LEU A 51 -6.65 1.58 2.02
CA LEU A 51 -5.55 0.63 1.99
C LEU A 51 -6.11 -0.79 1.80
N GLY A 52 -5.54 -1.51 0.83
CA GLY A 52 -5.84 -2.91 0.57
C GLY A 52 -4.56 -3.71 0.40
N ALA A 53 -4.68 -5.02 0.50
CA ALA A 53 -3.59 -5.96 0.28
C ALA A 53 -4.10 -7.17 -0.51
N GLY A 54 -3.18 -7.85 -1.17
CA GLY A 54 -3.46 -9.04 -1.95
C GLY A 54 -2.20 -9.88 -2.14
N MET A 55 -2.34 -11.03 -2.77
CA MET A 55 -1.23 -11.97 -2.96
C MET A 55 -1.13 -12.47 -4.41
N VAL A 56 0.09 -12.80 -4.81
CA VAL A 56 0.35 -13.60 -6.01
C VAL A 56 0.80 -14.97 -5.55
N ILE A 57 -0.01 -15.99 -5.81
CA ILE A 57 0.28 -17.36 -5.42
C ILE A 57 0.96 -18.06 -6.60
N PHE A 58 2.20 -18.49 -6.39
CA PHE A 58 2.98 -19.22 -7.38
C PHE A 58 2.88 -20.73 -7.14
N GLN A 59 2.53 -21.48 -8.17
CA GLN A 59 2.75 -22.92 -8.23
C GLN A 59 4.10 -23.16 -8.91
N ASP A 60 5.15 -23.20 -8.09
CA ASP A 60 6.57 -23.29 -8.44
C ASP A 60 6.90 -24.38 -9.48
N VAL A 61 6.37 -25.59 -9.33
CA VAL A 61 6.66 -26.72 -10.23
C VAL A 61 6.12 -26.49 -11.65
N THR A 62 4.95 -25.85 -11.75
CA THR A 62 4.26 -25.69 -13.04
C THR A 62 4.40 -24.30 -13.63
N TRP A 63 5.07 -23.38 -12.93
CA TRP A 63 5.21 -21.97 -13.31
C TRP A 63 3.86 -21.28 -13.57
N LYS A 64 2.86 -21.63 -12.77
CA LYS A 64 1.51 -21.06 -12.85
C LYS A 64 1.27 -20.09 -11.71
N ILE A 65 0.41 -19.12 -11.97
CA ILE A 65 -0.12 -18.21 -10.96
C ILE A 65 -1.61 -18.49 -10.75
N VAL A 66 -2.07 -18.35 -9.51
CA VAL A 66 -3.51 -18.41 -9.21
C VAL A 66 -4.15 -17.06 -9.49
N ILE A 67 -5.24 -17.07 -10.25
CA ILE A 67 -6.08 -15.90 -10.53
C ILE A 67 -7.54 -16.27 -10.25
N CYS A 68 -8.28 -15.32 -9.68
CA CYS A 68 -9.72 -15.44 -9.47
C CYS A 68 -10.46 -14.95 -10.72
N TYR A 69 -11.58 -15.59 -11.04
CA TYR A 69 -12.44 -15.19 -12.15
C TYR A 69 -13.81 -14.76 -11.63
N GLU A 70 -14.18 -13.50 -11.84
CA GLU A 70 -15.49 -12.97 -11.50
C GLU A 70 -16.50 -13.33 -12.59
N THR A 71 -17.39 -14.27 -12.29
CA THR A 71 -18.34 -14.84 -13.25
C THR A 71 -19.41 -13.86 -13.74
N LYS A 72 -19.79 -12.86 -12.94
CA LYS A 72 -20.85 -11.90 -13.30
C LYS A 72 -20.34 -10.79 -14.22
N LYS A 73 -19.08 -10.40 -14.05
CA LYS A 73 -18.46 -9.27 -14.77
C LYS A 73 -17.40 -9.72 -15.77
N HIS A 74 -17.11 -11.01 -15.84
CA HIS A 74 -16.21 -11.63 -16.82
C HIS A 74 -14.80 -11.02 -16.82
N PHE A 75 -14.20 -10.85 -15.64
CA PHE A 75 -12.82 -10.38 -15.53
C PHE A 75 -11.99 -11.24 -14.58
N TYR A 76 -10.68 -11.20 -14.77
CA TYR A 76 -9.70 -11.89 -13.94
C TYR A 76 -9.03 -10.90 -12.99
N PHE A 77 -8.76 -11.35 -11.78
CA PHE A 77 -8.07 -10.54 -10.78
C PHE A 77 -7.24 -11.41 -9.85
N LEU A 78 -6.25 -10.79 -9.21
CA LEU A 78 -5.47 -11.43 -8.16
C LEU A 78 -6.24 -11.37 -6.83
N PRO A 79 -6.05 -12.38 -5.96
CA PRO A 79 -6.72 -12.37 -4.68
C PRO A 79 -6.35 -11.13 -3.87
N ARG A 80 -7.34 -10.32 -3.50
CA ARG A 80 -7.13 -9.03 -2.83
C ARG A 80 -8.37 -8.53 -2.12
N GLY A 81 -8.15 -7.64 -1.15
CA GLY A 81 -9.24 -6.85 -0.61
C GLY A 81 -8.79 -5.77 0.36
N ARG A 82 -9.74 -5.30 1.16
CA ARG A 82 -9.58 -4.12 2.02
C ARG A 82 -8.88 -4.52 3.30
N LYS A 83 -7.89 -3.73 3.72
CA LYS A 83 -7.26 -3.89 5.02
C LYS A 83 -8.21 -3.45 6.13
N ASP A 84 -8.30 -4.25 7.19
CA ASP A 84 -9.05 -3.88 8.39
C ASP A 84 -8.18 -3.13 9.42
N LEU A 85 -8.86 -2.44 10.33
CA LEU A 85 -8.22 -1.69 11.42
C LEU A 85 -7.56 -2.68 12.38
N GLY A 86 -6.30 -2.41 12.75
CA GLY A 86 -5.52 -3.27 13.64
C GLY A 86 -4.90 -4.51 12.98
N GLU A 87 -5.27 -4.84 11.74
CA GLU A 87 -4.67 -5.94 10.96
C GLU A 87 -3.31 -5.51 10.36
N THR A 88 -2.39 -6.44 10.12
CA THR A 88 -1.15 -6.17 9.33
C THR A 88 -1.41 -6.37 7.83
N ILE A 89 -0.57 -5.81 6.97
CA ILE A 89 -0.73 -5.96 5.50
C ILE A 89 -0.65 -7.43 5.10
N GLU A 90 0.25 -8.19 5.73
CA GLU A 90 0.44 -9.62 5.48
C GLU A 90 -0.79 -10.42 5.90
N HIS A 91 -1.39 -10.10 7.06
CA HIS A 91 -2.60 -10.78 7.53
C HIS A 91 -3.78 -10.48 6.61
N THR A 92 -3.96 -9.22 6.17
CA THR A 92 -4.97 -8.87 5.16
C THR A 92 -4.77 -9.70 3.89
N ALA A 93 -3.55 -9.76 3.36
CA ALA A 93 -3.28 -10.51 2.14
C ALA A 93 -3.61 -12.00 2.30
N LEU A 94 -3.22 -12.61 3.42
CA LEU A 94 -3.52 -14.02 3.74
C LEU A 94 -5.02 -14.29 3.87
N ARG A 95 -5.75 -13.45 4.60
CA ARG A 95 -7.21 -13.56 4.79
C ARG A 95 -7.93 -13.48 3.45
N GLU A 96 -7.66 -12.45 2.65
CA GLU A 96 -8.28 -12.25 1.34
C GLU A 96 -7.95 -13.40 0.37
N GLY A 97 -6.68 -13.83 0.31
CA GLY A 97 -6.30 -14.96 -0.54
C GLY A 97 -6.97 -16.27 -0.14
N TRP A 98 -7.15 -16.51 1.16
CA TRP A 98 -7.92 -17.66 1.63
C TRP A 98 -9.40 -17.57 1.23
N GLU A 99 -10.06 -16.45 1.51
CA GLU A 99 -11.49 -16.25 1.23
C GLU A 99 -11.81 -16.41 -0.27
N GLU A 100 -10.97 -15.86 -1.16
CA GLU A 100 -11.26 -15.81 -2.59
C GLU A 100 -10.83 -17.08 -3.34
N VAL A 101 -9.76 -17.76 -2.91
CA VAL A 101 -9.26 -18.97 -3.57
C VAL A 101 -9.90 -20.25 -3.02
N SER A 102 -10.28 -20.26 -1.73
CA SER A 102 -10.78 -21.47 -1.08
C SER A 102 -12.25 -21.80 -1.39
N TRP A 103 -12.93 -20.96 -2.19
CA TRP A 103 -14.29 -21.24 -2.68
C TRP A 103 -14.34 -22.28 -3.82
N ILE A 104 -13.22 -22.91 -4.19
CA ILE A 104 -13.23 -24.07 -5.06
C ILE A 104 -13.94 -25.21 -4.30
N ARG A 105 -15.25 -25.36 -4.56
CA ARG A 105 -16.09 -26.45 -4.05
C ARG A 105 -15.36 -27.79 -4.18
N PRO A 106 -15.56 -28.74 -3.24
CA PRO A 106 -15.09 -30.11 -3.47
C PRO A 106 -15.70 -30.59 -4.78
N PHE A 107 -14.81 -30.95 -5.70
CA PHE A 107 -15.13 -31.59 -6.97
C PHE A 107 -16.06 -32.78 -6.69
N ARG A 108 -17.37 -32.60 -6.91
CA ARG A 108 -18.30 -33.73 -6.94
C ARG A 108 -17.98 -34.51 -8.22
N ARG A 109 -17.41 -35.70 -8.05
CA ARG A 109 -17.38 -36.73 -9.08
C ARG A 109 -18.78 -37.20 -9.42
#